data_AF-A0A6J1PLA7-F1
#
_entry.id   AF-A0A6J1PLA7-F1
#
_cell.length_a   1.000
_cell.length_b   1.000
_cell.length_c   1.000
_cell.angle_alpha   90.00
_cell.angle_beta   90.00
_cell.angle_gamma   90.00
#
_symmetry.space_group_name_H-M   'P 1'
#
loop_
_entity.id
_entity.type
_entity.pdbx_description
1 polymer ?
#
loop_
_entity_poly.entity_id
_entity_poly.type
_entity_poly.pdbx_seq_one_letter_code
_entity_poly.pdbx_strand_id
1 'polypeptide(L)'
;MIKLTQDINLENYTLILPSVAVGNVGQLSVDLLVSNLNLSKIGQIFSASFVPVVGANAYNEHSNELITAIDIYAGIKERIVVIQIRSPYVGELVEFFNELAQFVTEKKIAKVIILASSHDYVKREVQPQHLKLRYVASPGIRSKIGKLFEDLKWIPHQPGVASDLTSGEERLQIPGGGFAKSLFKFLSDADIPCAVLFKFCSEGDNIEDAIALVRYLNEWIRVLETSGSDNLKYPPSWKHLFGKPPSQDIY
;
A
#
# COMPACT_ATOMS: atom_id res chain seq x y z
N MET A 1 16.14 -6.56 -8.27
CA MET A 1 16.08 -8.04 -8.27
C MET A 1 15.18 -8.55 -7.15
N ILE A 2 14.10 -9.26 -7.50
CA ILE A 2 13.19 -9.93 -6.57
C ILE A 2 13.75 -11.31 -6.20
N LYS A 3 13.85 -11.62 -4.91
CA LYS A 3 14.32 -12.92 -4.40
C LYS A 3 13.33 -13.51 -3.41
N LEU A 4 12.77 -14.67 -3.74
CA LEU A 4 11.97 -15.47 -2.82
C LEU A 4 12.85 -16.45 -2.05
N THR A 5 12.57 -16.67 -0.77
CA THR A 5 13.28 -17.62 0.10
C THR A 5 12.67 -19.02 0.07
N GLN A 6 11.51 -19.16 -0.54
CA GLN A 6 10.76 -20.41 -0.66
C GLN A 6 10.12 -20.51 -2.05
N ASP A 7 9.98 -21.74 -2.55
CA ASP A 7 9.21 -22.00 -3.76
C ASP A 7 7.72 -22.02 -3.41
N ILE A 8 7.00 -20.99 -3.86
CA ILE A 8 5.59 -20.80 -3.59
C ILE A 8 4.86 -20.48 -4.89
N ASN A 9 3.73 -21.18 -5.09
CA ASN A 9 2.81 -20.87 -6.17
C ASN A 9 1.92 -19.70 -5.77
N LEU A 10 2.02 -18.59 -6.50
CA LEU A 10 1.27 -17.34 -6.29
C LEU A 10 0.21 -17.11 -7.37
N GLU A 11 -0.11 -18.14 -8.16
CA GLU A 11 -1.14 -18.07 -9.19
C GLU A 11 -2.49 -17.70 -8.56
N ASN A 12 -3.15 -16.71 -9.16
CA ASN A 12 -4.40 -16.13 -8.68
C ASN A 12 -4.35 -15.41 -7.33
N TYR A 13 -3.16 -15.09 -6.79
CA TYR A 13 -3.04 -14.27 -5.58
C TYR A 13 -3.37 -12.80 -5.87
N THR A 14 -3.72 -12.06 -4.82
CA THR A 14 -3.76 -10.59 -4.84
C THR A 14 -2.46 -10.04 -4.30
N LEU A 15 -1.72 -9.26 -5.09
CA LEU A 15 -0.55 -8.55 -4.62
C LEU A 15 -0.96 -7.16 -4.09
N ILE A 16 -0.49 -6.82 -2.88
CA ILE A 16 -0.74 -5.54 -2.23
C ILE A 16 0.61 -4.90 -1.94
N LEU A 17 0.78 -3.63 -2.31
CA LEU A 17 1.99 -2.88 -1.97
C LEU A 17 1.69 -1.41 -1.66
N PRO A 18 2.50 -0.77 -0.81
CA PRO A 18 2.35 0.64 -0.53
C PRO A 18 3.09 1.47 -1.58
N SER A 19 2.58 2.67 -1.85
CA SER A 19 3.38 3.76 -2.36
C SER A 19 4.00 4.53 -1.18
N VAL A 20 5.28 4.90 -1.29
CA VAL A 20 5.91 5.81 -0.32
C VAL A 20 5.34 7.20 -0.54
N ALA A 21 4.38 7.59 0.29
CA ALA A 21 3.49 8.73 0.11
C ALA A 21 3.32 9.51 1.43
N VAL A 22 2.70 10.69 1.37
CA VAL A 22 2.51 11.58 2.53
C VAL A 22 1.90 10.84 3.74
N GLY A 23 2.47 11.04 4.93
CA GLY A 23 1.99 10.39 6.15
C GLY A 23 2.18 8.86 6.18
N ASN A 24 2.87 8.27 5.20
CA ASN A 24 3.19 6.83 5.14
C ASN A 24 1.98 5.89 5.33
N VAL A 25 0.76 6.37 5.02
CA VAL A 25 -0.49 5.66 5.32
C VAL A 25 -0.51 4.28 4.69
N GLY A 26 -0.07 4.16 3.43
CA GLY A 26 0.02 2.86 2.74
C GLY A 26 0.96 1.88 3.44
N GLN A 27 2.12 2.35 3.92
CA GLN A 27 3.10 1.51 4.63
C GLN A 27 2.56 1.08 6.00
N LEU A 28 1.88 1.98 6.72
CA LEU A 28 1.20 1.66 7.98
C LEU A 28 0.03 0.68 7.76
N SER A 29 -0.72 0.81 6.67
CA SER A 29 -1.78 -0.14 6.31
C SER A 29 -1.22 -1.54 6.03
N VAL A 30 -0.08 -1.63 5.36
CA VAL A 30 0.63 -2.90 5.15
C VAL A 30 1.10 -3.51 6.48
N ASP A 31 1.57 -2.71 7.42
CA ASP A 31 1.93 -3.17 8.76
C ASP A 31 0.77 -3.84 9.50
N LEU A 32 -0.42 -3.25 9.39
CA LEU A 32 -1.63 -3.82 9.95
C LEU A 32 -2.00 -5.14 9.26
N LEU A 33 -1.92 -5.23 7.92
CA LEU A 33 -2.18 -6.48 7.20
C LEU A 33 -1.24 -7.61 7.64
N VAL A 34 0.08 -7.34 7.67
CA VAL A 34 1.09 -8.33 8.07
C VAL A 34 0.83 -8.81 9.50
N SER A 35 0.57 -7.88 10.42
CA SER A 35 0.38 -8.19 11.85
C SER A 35 -0.91 -8.96 12.14
N ASN A 36 -2.01 -8.60 11.46
CA ASN A 36 -3.33 -9.18 11.74
C ASN A 36 -3.56 -10.52 11.04
N LEU A 37 -2.92 -10.75 9.90
CA LEU A 37 -2.98 -12.01 9.19
C LEU A 37 -1.82 -12.96 9.53
N ASN A 38 -0.91 -12.53 10.41
CA ASN A 38 0.32 -13.25 10.77
C ASN A 38 1.10 -13.71 9.52
N LEU A 39 1.26 -12.80 8.56
CA LEU A 39 1.89 -13.12 7.28
C LEU A 39 3.36 -13.47 7.48
N SER A 40 3.81 -14.54 6.82
CA SER A 40 5.21 -14.96 6.87
C SER A 40 6.02 -14.25 5.80
N LYS A 41 7.24 -13.82 6.13
CA LYS A 41 8.18 -13.29 5.14
C LYS A 41 8.61 -14.43 4.20
N ILE A 42 8.48 -14.20 2.90
CA ILE A 42 8.78 -15.17 1.85
C ILE A 42 9.86 -14.69 0.87
N GLY A 43 10.39 -13.49 1.07
CA GLY A 43 11.34 -12.89 0.15
C GLY A 43 11.61 -11.42 0.41
N GLN A 44 12.33 -10.83 -0.53
CA GLN A 44 12.76 -9.43 -0.50
C GLN A 44 13.02 -8.91 -1.92
N ILE A 45 13.01 -7.59 -2.08
CA ILE A 45 13.32 -6.92 -3.34
C ILE A 45 14.53 -6.02 -3.13
N PHE A 46 15.58 -6.26 -3.93
CA PHE A 46 16.74 -5.37 -3.98
C PHE A 46 16.56 -4.40 -5.14
N SER A 47 16.48 -3.11 -4.85
CA SER A 47 16.42 -2.06 -5.87
C SER A 47 17.36 -0.92 -5.50
N ALA A 48 18.18 -0.48 -6.46
CA ALA A 48 19.07 0.67 -6.29
C ALA A 48 18.30 1.99 -6.19
N SER A 49 17.01 2.00 -6.57
CA SER A 49 16.13 3.16 -6.46
C SER A 49 15.76 3.49 -5.02
N PHE A 50 15.97 2.57 -4.06
CA PHE A 50 15.58 2.72 -2.66
C PHE A 50 16.80 2.78 -1.75
N VAL A 51 16.74 3.59 -0.70
CA VAL A 51 17.81 3.65 0.29
C VAL A 51 17.93 2.27 0.97
N PRO A 52 19.13 1.65 1.03
CA PRO A 52 19.31 0.36 1.65
C PRO A 52 19.08 0.46 3.17
N VAL A 53 18.28 -0.45 3.72
CA VAL A 53 17.96 -0.54 5.14
C VAL A 53 18.06 -2.00 5.57
N VAL A 54 18.56 -2.22 6.78
CA VAL A 54 18.48 -3.50 7.49
C VAL A 54 18.08 -3.23 8.93
N GLY A 55 17.21 -4.06 9.49
CA GLY A 55 16.72 -3.90 10.86
C GLY A 55 16.20 -5.20 11.47
N ALA A 56 15.88 -5.13 12.76
CA ALA A 56 15.21 -6.21 13.48
C ALA A 56 13.77 -6.42 12.98
N ASN A 57 13.23 -7.61 13.18
CA ASN A 57 11.87 -7.95 12.75
C ASN A 57 10.82 -7.01 13.37
N ALA A 58 10.10 -6.28 12.52
CA ALA A 58 9.09 -5.31 12.96
C ALA A 58 7.83 -5.95 13.57
N TYR A 59 7.59 -7.24 13.28
CA TYR A 59 6.35 -7.95 13.59
C TYR A 59 6.50 -8.97 14.72
N ASN A 60 7.74 -9.36 15.07
CA ASN A 60 8.05 -10.32 16.13
C ASN A 60 9.34 -9.93 16.87
N GLU A 61 9.21 -9.46 18.12
CA GLU A 61 10.32 -9.00 18.97
C GLU A 61 11.31 -10.12 19.36
N HIS A 62 10.91 -11.38 19.24
CA HIS A 62 11.73 -12.54 19.57
C HIS A 62 12.34 -13.20 18.33
N SER A 63 12.12 -12.63 17.15
CA SER A 63 12.67 -13.16 15.90
C SER A 63 14.09 -12.64 15.66
N ASN A 64 14.97 -13.54 15.20
CA ASN A 64 16.30 -13.19 14.68
C ASN A 64 16.28 -12.88 13.18
N GLU A 65 15.11 -12.93 12.53
CA GLU A 65 14.97 -12.62 11.12
C GLU A 65 15.15 -11.12 10.88
N LEU A 66 16.04 -10.76 9.95
CA LEU A 66 16.25 -9.39 9.54
C LEU A 66 15.19 -8.96 8.53
N ILE A 67 14.73 -7.72 8.66
CA ILE A 67 13.96 -7.03 7.62
C ILE A 67 14.89 -6.14 6.80
N THR A 68 14.48 -5.87 5.56
CA THR A 68 15.25 -5.04 4.62
C THR A 68 14.44 -3.82 4.17
N ALA A 69 14.98 -3.07 3.22
CA ALA A 69 14.28 -1.95 2.59
C ALA A 69 12.94 -2.37 1.97
N ILE A 70 12.87 -3.53 1.32
CA ILE A 70 11.67 -4.04 0.67
C ILE A 70 11.54 -5.53 0.92
N ASP A 71 10.57 -5.92 1.73
CA ASP A 71 10.31 -7.33 2.07
C ASP A 71 8.98 -7.80 1.49
N ILE A 72 8.89 -9.10 1.20
CA ILE A 72 7.70 -9.75 0.64
C ILE A 72 7.15 -10.73 1.69
N TYR A 73 5.86 -10.61 1.98
CA TYR A 73 5.12 -11.46 2.89
C TYR A 73 3.99 -12.17 2.14
N ALA A 74 3.57 -13.35 2.60
CA ALA A 74 2.44 -14.04 2.00
C ALA A 74 1.50 -14.67 3.04
N GLY A 75 0.21 -14.64 2.70
CA GLY A 75 -0.87 -15.33 3.40
C GLY A 75 -1.43 -16.40 2.49
N ILE A 76 -1.08 -17.66 2.75
CA ILE A 76 -1.44 -18.80 1.88
C ILE A 76 -2.95 -19.03 1.91
N LYS A 77 -3.56 -18.93 3.10
CA LYS A 77 -5.00 -19.11 3.30
C LYS A 77 -5.79 -17.99 2.62
N GLU A 78 -5.32 -16.76 2.76
CA GLU A 78 -5.96 -15.54 2.24
C GLU A 78 -5.67 -15.32 0.75
N ARG A 79 -4.69 -16.03 0.18
CA ARG A 79 -4.18 -15.85 -1.19
C ARG A 79 -3.76 -14.41 -1.48
N ILE A 80 -2.98 -13.85 -0.55
CA ILE A 80 -2.40 -12.51 -0.71
C ILE A 80 -0.88 -12.55 -0.64
N VAL A 81 -0.27 -11.65 -1.40
CA VAL A 81 1.15 -11.30 -1.29
C VAL A 81 1.20 -9.84 -0.89
N VAL A 82 1.97 -9.51 0.12
CA VAL A 82 2.09 -8.15 0.64
C VAL A 82 3.56 -7.74 0.56
N ILE A 83 3.85 -6.66 -0.17
CA ILE A 83 5.17 -6.05 -0.20
C ILE A 83 5.16 -4.93 0.85
N GLN A 84 6.16 -4.88 1.74
CA GLN A 84 6.38 -3.75 2.63
C GLN A 84 7.62 -2.98 2.18
N ILE A 85 7.54 -1.65 2.19
CA ILE A 85 8.66 -0.76 1.86
C ILE A 85 8.98 0.07 3.10
N ARG A 86 10.23 0.05 3.55
CA ARG A 86 10.70 0.72 4.77
C ARG A 86 11.61 1.92 4.52
N SER A 87 11.99 2.17 3.28
CA SER A 87 12.87 3.28 2.93
C SER A 87 12.27 4.19 1.86
N PRO A 88 12.70 5.47 1.81
CA PRO A 88 12.36 6.34 0.69
C PRO A 88 13.05 5.84 -0.59
N TYR A 89 12.46 6.18 -1.73
CA TYR A 89 13.11 6.07 -3.01
C TYR A 89 13.88 7.34 -3.34
N VAL A 90 15.06 7.19 -3.93
CA VAL A 90 16.01 8.27 -4.28
C VAL A 90 16.43 8.22 -5.75
N GLY A 91 16.10 7.14 -6.47
CA GLY A 91 16.44 6.96 -7.88
C GLY A 91 15.21 6.74 -8.77
N GLU A 92 15.48 6.53 -10.06
CA GLU A 92 14.47 6.19 -11.07
C GLU A 92 13.79 4.87 -10.75
N LEU A 93 12.46 4.81 -10.90
CA LEU A 93 11.65 3.64 -10.52
C LEU A 93 11.35 2.69 -11.69
N VAL A 94 11.80 3.01 -12.89
CA VAL A 94 11.49 2.23 -14.10
C VAL A 94 11.93 0.77 -13.98
N GLU A 95 13.14 0.51 -13.48
CA GLU A 95 13.62 -0.85 -13.26
C GLU A 95 12.79 -1.59 -12.20
N PHE A 96 12.47 -0.93 -11.09
CA PHE A 96 11.60 -1.49 -10.06
C PHE A 96 10.21 -1.85 -10.60
N PHE A 97 9.64 -1.01 -11.46
CA PHE A 97 8.34 -1.29 -12.09
C PHE A 97 8.40 -2.44 -13.08
N ASN A 98 9.44 -2.50 -13.91
CA ASN A 98 9.67 -3.61 -14.84
C ASN A 98 9.77 -4.94 -14.08
N GLU A 99 10.58 -4.99 -13.02
CA GLU A 99 10.74 -6.20 -12.21
C GLU A 99 9.44 -6.61 -11.53
N LEU A 100 8.68 -5.65 -10.99
CA LEU A 100 7.39 -5.94 -10.36
C LEU A 100 6.36 -6.47 -11.37
N ALA A 101 6.28 -5.88 -12.57
CA ALA A 101 5.39 -6.33 -13.63
C ALA A 101 5.78 -7.72 -14.17
N GLN A 102 7.08 -7.98 -14.32
CA GLN A 102 7.61 -9.29 -14.68
C GLN A 102 7.22 -10.33 -13.61
N PHE A 103 7.44 -10.01 -12.33
CA PHE A 103 7.07 -10.90 -11.22
C PHE A 103 5.58 -11.22 -11.19
N VAL A 104 4.72 -10.21 -11.36
CA VAL A 104 3.26 -10.38 -11.41
C VAL A 104 2.86 -11.29 -12.56
N THR A 105 3.46 -11.11 -13.73
CA THR A 105 3.16 -11.90 -14.93
C THR A 105 3.65 -13.34 -14.79
N GLU A 106 4.92 -13.55 -14.43
CA GLU A 106 5.53 -14.88 -14.29
C GLU A 106 4.85 -15.73 -13.22
N LYS A 107 4.48 -15.10 -12.10
CA LYS A 107 3.77 -15.77 -11.00
C LYS A 107 2.27 -15.84 -11.20
N LYS A 108 1.73 -15.29 -12.30
CA LYS A 108 0.30 -15.27 -12.64
C LYS A 108 -0.57 -14.71 -11.50
N ILE A 109 -0.09 -13.64 -10.88
CA ILE A 109 -0.82 -12.92 -9.84
C ILE A 109 -2.05 -12.27 -10.48
N ALA A 110 -3.23 -12.42 -9.87
CA ALA A 110 -4.49 -12.04 -10.49
C ALA A 110 -4.68 -10.53 -10.60
N LYS A 111 -4.19 -9.78 -9.61
CA LYS A 111 -4.31 -8.32 -9.54
C LYS A 111 -3.32 -7.70 -8.57
N VAL A 112 -3.05 -6.41 -8.78
CA VAL A 112 -2.21 -5.56 -7.93
C VAL A 112 -3.04 -4.45 -7.29
N ILE A 113 -2.95 -4.28 -5.97
CA ILE A 113 -3.59 -3.18 -5.23
C ILE A 113 -2.50 -2.31 -4.61
N ILE A 114 -2.46 -1.04 -5.01
CA ILE A 114 -1.51 -0.04 -4.55
C ILE A 114 -2.18 0.76 -3.43
N LEU A 115 -1.62 0.73 -2.22
CA LEU A 115 -2.08 1.52 -1.09
C LEU A 115 -1.30 2.82 -0.99
N ALA A 116 -1.98 3.96 -0.94
CA ALA A 116 -1.34 5.26 -0.90
C ALA A 116 -2.11 6.26 -0.03
N SER A 117 -1.66 7.50 -0.07
CA SER A 117 -2.30 8.67 0.52
C SER A 117 -2.22 9.85 -0.43
N SER A 118 -2.87 10.95 -0.08
CA SER A 118 -2.76 12.22 -0.80
C SER A 118 -2.93 13.38 0.17
N HIS A 119 -2.38 14.55 -0.17
CA HIS A 119 -2.51 15.74 0.65
C HIS A 119 -3.97 16.16 0.85
N ASP A 120 -4.40 16.30 2.10
CA ASP A 120 -5.77 16.70 2.40
C ASP A 120 -6.10 18.16 2.03
N TYR A 121 -5.13 19.07 2.00
CA TYR A 121 -5.33 20.46 1.60
C TYR A 121 -5.78 20.62 0.14
N VAL A 122 -5.67 19.57 -0.67
CA VAL A 122 -6.23 19.52 -2.03
C VAL A 122 -7.77 19.54 -1.98
N LYS A 123 -8.37 19.10 -0.87
CA LYS A 123 -9.80 19.23 -0.59
C LYS A 123 -10.05 20.57 0.09
N ARG A 124 -10.68 21.49 -0.65
CA ARG A 124 -11.05 22.82 -0.13
C ARG A 124 -12.21 22.78 0.86
N GLU A 125 -12.96 21.68 0.89
CA GLU A 125 -14.09 21.47 1.80
C GLU A 125 -13.71 20.47 2.89
N VAL A 126 -14.12 20.76 4.13
CA VAL A 126 -13.98 19.83 5.25
C VAL A 126 -14.92 18.65 5.01
N GLN A 127 -14.33 17.47 4.81
CA GLN A 127 -15.07 16.24 4.58
C GLN A 127 -14.93 15.28 5.78
N PRO A 128 -16.01 14.59 6.18
CA PRO A 128 -15.95 13.45 7.10
C PRO A 128 -14.89 12.42 6.69
N GLN A 129 -14.28 11.72 7.67
CA GLN A 129 -13.18 10.78 7.42
C GLN A 129 -13.50 9.69 6.38
N HIS A 130 -14.72 9.13 6.41
CA HIS A 130 -15.17 8.12 5.46
C HIS A 130 -15.26 8.67 4.01
N LEU A 131 -15.45 9.98 3.83
CA LEU A 131 -15.44 10.64 2.53
C LEU A 131 -14.04 11.04 2.06
N LYS A 132 -12.98 10.73 2.81
CA LYS A 132 -11.59 11.00 2.41
C LYS A 132 -10.91 9.83 1.70
N LEU A 133 -11.62 8.72 1.48
CA LEU A 133 -11.13 7.55 0.75
C LEU A 133 -11.51 7.63 -0.73
N ARG A 134 -10.58 7.25 -1.60
CA ARG A 134 -10.77 7.22 -3.05
C ARG A 134 -10.14 5.97 -3.65
N TYR A 135 -10.62 5.61 -4.84
CA TYR A 135 -9.99 4.59 -5.64
C TYR A 135 -9.76 5.03 -7.10
N VAL A 136 -8.76 4.42 -7.72
CA VAL A 136 -8.56 4.40 -9.18
C VAL A 136 -8.46 2.94 -9.57
N ALA A 137 -9.15 2.52 -10.63
CA ALA A 137 -9.14 1.12 -11.09
C ALA A 137 -8.76 1.04 -12.56
N SER A 138 -8.00 0.00 -12.97
CA SER A 138 -7.73 -0.26 -14.38
C SER A 138 -8.97 -0.85 -15.07
N PRO A 139 -9.04 -0.86 -16.42
CA PRO A 139 -10.15 -1.49 -17.14
C PRO A 139 -10.40 -2.95 -16.73
N GLY A 140 -9.33 -3.71 -16.48
CA GLY A 140 -9.40 -5.10 -16.01
C GLY A 140 -10.03 -5.27 -14.62
N ILE A 141 -9.89 -4.29 -13.74
CA ILE A 141 -10.57 -4.28 -12.43
C ILE A 141 -12.01 -3.81 -12.58
N ARG A 142 -12.26 -2.72 -13.31
CA ARG A 142 -13.62 -2.16 -13.50
C ARG A 142 -14.59 -3.19 -14.09
N SER A 143 -14.16 -3.93 -15.11
CA SER A 143 -14.99 -4.95 -15.75
C SER A 143 -15.42 -6.09 -14.81
N LYS A 144 -14.61 -6.43 -13.80
CA LYS A 144 -14.88 -7.54 -12.88
C LYS A 144 -15.52 -7.11 -11.55
N ILE A 145 -15.12 -5.95 -11.03
CA ILE A 145 -15.40 -5.50 -9.66
C ILE A 145 -16.18 -4.17 -9.63
N GLY A 146 -16.40 -3.50 -10.76
CA GLY A 146 -17.06 -2.19 -10.80
C GLY A 146 -18.38 -2.14 -10.05
N LYS A 147 -19.24 -3.15 -10.25
CA LYS A 147 -20.53 -3.27 -9.53
C LYS A 147 -20.37 -3.35 -8.01
N LEU A 148 -19.36 -4.07 -7.50
CA LEU A 148 -19.09 -4.13 -6.06
C LEU A 148 -18.74 -2.75 -5.52
N PHE A 149 -17.94 -1.96 -6.24
CA PHE A 149 -17.58 -0.60 -5.80
C PHE A 149 -18.80 0.34 -5.82
N GLU A 150 -19.71 0.19 -6.78
CA GLU A 150 -20.98 0.90 -6.81
C GLU A 150 -21.88 0.53 -5.62
N ASP A 151 -22.04 -0.77 -5.35
CA ASP A 151 -22.83 -1.28 -4.23
C ASP A 151 -22.27 -0.80 -2.87
N LEU A 152 -20.94 -0.74 -2.74
CA LEU A 152 -20.24 -0.18 -1.58
C LEU A 152 -20.23 1.36 -1.55
N LYS A 153 -20.76 2.03 -2.59
CA LYS A 153 -20.76 3.49 -2.74
C LYS A 153 -19.36 4.11 -2.66
N TRP A 154 -18.37 3.39 -3.16
CA TRP A 154 -16.99 3.87 -3.20
C TRP A 154 -16.88 5.09 -4.12
N ILE A 155 -16.08 6.08 -3.71
CA ILE A 155 -15.93 7.31 -4.46
C ILE A 155 -14.74 7.16 -5.42
N PRO A 156 -14.95 7.16 -6.76
CA PRO A 156 -13.86 7.13 -7.72
C PRO A 156 -13.07 8.44 -7.65
N HIS A 157 -11.75 8.36 -7.85
CA HIS A 157 -10.94 9.54 -8.04
C HIS A 157 -10.99 9.97 -9.51
N GLN A 158 -11.49 11.17 -9.75
CA GLN A 158 -11.55 11.73 -11.09
C GLN A 158 -10.21 12.37 -11.47
N PRO A 159 -9.80 12.26 -12.75
CA PRO A 159 -8.72 13.07 -13.29
C PRO A 159 -8.96 14.57 -13.01
N GLY A 160 -7.90 15.29 -12.64
CA GLY A 160 -7.98 16.74 -12.54
C GLY A 160 -7.67 17.37 -13.89
N VAL A 161 -8.24 18.55 -14.15
CA VAL A 161 -7.74 19.43 -15.20
C VAL A 161 -6.39 19.95 -14.75
N ALA A 162 -5.32 19.67 -15.49
CA ALA A 162 -4.03 20.28 -15.20
C ALA A 162 -4.17 21.80 -15.34
N SER A 163 -3.70 22.55 -14.34
CA SER A 163 -3.68 24.03 -14.36
C SER A 163 -2.70 24.61 -15.39
N ASP A 164 -2.00 23.76 -16.13
CA ASP A 164 -1.02 24.14 -17.12
C ASP A 164 -1.75 24.47 -18.42
N LEU A 165 -1.84 25.78 -18.71
CA LEU A 165 -2.61 26.47 -19.75
C LEU A 165 -2.36 26.03 -21.21
N THR A 166 -1.70 24.89 -21.46
CA THR A 166 -1.18 24.55 -22.80
C THR A 166 -1.66 23.22 -23.37
N SER A 167 -2.35 22.34 -22.63
CA SER A 167 -2.77 21.05 -23.21
C SER A 167 -4.18 20.55 -22.90
N GLY A 168 -4.91 21.08 -21.91
CA GLY A 168 -6.32 20.67 -21.66
C GLY A 168 -6.53 19.16 -21.39
N GLU A 169 -5.46 18.38 -21.28
CA GLU A 169 -5.53 16.94 -21.04
C GLU A 169 -5.90 16.69 -19.57
N GLU A 170 -7.02 16.00 -19.38
CA GLU A 170 -7.38 15.41 -18.09
C GLU A 170 -6.30 14.41 -17.68
N ARG A 171 -5.54 14.75 -16.64
CA ARG A 171 -4.49 13.87 -16.11
C ARG A 171 -4.86 13.44 -14.71
N LEU A 172 -4.78 12.13 -14.45
CA LEU A 172 -4.87 11.59 -13.10
C LEU A 172 -3.81 12.27 -12.23
N GLN A 173 -4.19 12.84 -11.09
CA GLN A 173 -3.26 13.46 -10.14
C GLN A 173 -3.55 12.94 -8.74
N ILE A 174 -2.51 12.53 -8.02
CA ILE A 174 -2.59 12.14 -6.60
C ILE A 174 -1.48 12.91 -5.88
N PRO A 175 -1.69 14.20 -5.56
CA PRO A 175 -0.65 15.03 -4.92
C PRO A 175 -0.20 14.39 -3.60
N GLY A 176 1.11 14.24 -3.41
CA GLY A 176 1.68 13.53 -2.25
C GLY A 176 1.54 12.00 -2.30
N GLY A 177 1.00 11.43 -3.38
CA GLY A 177 0.78 9.98 -3.53
C GLY A 177 2.01 9.16 -3.89
N GLY A 178 3.20 9.76 -3.85
CA GLY A 178 4.45 9.11 -4.23
C GLY A 178 4.39 8.54 -5.64
N PHE A 179 4.82 7.29 -5.77
CA PHE A 179 4.83 6.58 -7.05
C PHE A 179 3.51 5.87 -7.41
N ALA A 180 2.43 6.05 -6.63
CA ALA A 180 1.18 5.31 -6.83
C ALA A 180 0.59 5.51 -8.23
N LYS A 181 0.56 6.76 -8.71
CA LYS A 181 0.07 7.12 -10.04
C LYS A 181 0.92 6.51 -11.15
N SER A 182 2.24 6.65 -11.05
CA SER A 182 3.16 6.18 -12.10
C SER A 182 3.16 4.66 -12.19
N LEU A 183 3.16 3.97 -11.04
CA LEU A 183 3.02 2.51 -11.02
C LEU A 183 1.67 2.05 -11.55
N PHE A 184 0.57 2.69 -11.15
CA PHE A 184 -0.76 2.37 -11.68
C PHE A 184 -0.82 2.50 -13.20
N LYS A 185 -0.30 3.60 -13.75
CA LYS A 185 -0.25 3.81 -15.20
C LYS A 185 0.61 2.75 -15.87
N PHE A 186 1.81 2.49 -15.34
CA PHE A 186 2.72 1.50 -15.87
C PHE A 186 2.09 0.09 -15.94
N LEU A 187 1.46 -0.36 -14.86
CA LEU A 187 0.79 -1.66 -14.81
C LEU A 187 -0.45 -1.71 -15.71
N SER A 188 -1.25 -0.64 -15.73
CA SER A 188 -2.45 -0.58 -16.56
C SER A 188 -2.13 -0.53 -18.05
N ASP A 189 -1.05 0.15 -18.45
CA ASP A 189 -0.58 0.21 -19.85
C ASP A 189 -0.02 -1.16 -20.30
N ALA A 190 0.42 -1.99 -19.35
CA ALA A 190 0.86 -3.37 -19.56
C ALA A 190 -0.28 -4.41 -19.41
N ASP A 191 -1.55 -3.97 -19.41
CA ASP A 191 -2.75 -4.80 -19.23
C ASP A 191 -2.79 -5.63 -17.93
N ILE A 192 -2.01 -5.25 -16.92
CA ILE A 192 -2.04 -5.88 -15.60
C ILE A 192 -3.25 -5.32 -14.82
N PRO A 193 -4.16 -6.18 -14.30
CA PRO A 193 -5.28 -5.70 -13.47
C PRO A 193 -4.77 -5.04 -12.20
N CYS A 194 -4.97 -3.72 -12.07
CA CYS A 194 -4.47 -2.97 -10.93
C CYS A 194 -5.44 -1.90 -10.45
N ALA A 195 -5.31 -1.52 -9.19
CA ALA A 195 -6.05 -0.42 -8.58
C ALA A 195 -5.19 0.35 -7.59
N VAL A 196 -5.47 1.63 -7.40
CA VAL A 196 -4.95 2.44 -6.30
C VAL A 196 -6.09 2.68 -5.31
N LEU A 197 -5.86 2.38 -4.03
CA LEU A 197 -6.71 2.82 -2.93
C LEU A 197 -5.92 3.83 -2.12
N PHE A 198 -6.51 5.00 -1.84
CA PHE A 198 -5.80 6.01 -1.08
C PHE A 198 -6.73 6.85 -0.23
N LYS A 199 -6.13 7.46 0.80
CA LYS A 199 -6.81 8.37 1.71
C LYS A 199 -6.18 9.76 1.68
N PHE A 200 -7.01 10.80 1.70
CA PHE A 200 -6.54 12.15 1.98
C PHE A 200 -6.15 12.28 3.47
N CYS A 201 -4.92 12.74 3.73
CA CYS A 201 -4.39 12.95 5.07
C CYS A 201 -3.43 14.16 5.15
N SER A 202 -3.25 14.65 6.37
CA SER A 202 -2.14 15.52 6.77
C SER A 202 -0.99 14.66 7.31
N GLU A 203 0.23 15.22 7.41
CA GLU A 203 1.32 14.55 8.13
C GLU A 203 1.07 14.55 9.64
N GLY A 204 1.62 13.55 10.33
CA GLY A 204 1.55 13.44 11.78
C GLY A 204 1.28 11.99 12.21
N ASP A 205 0.41 11.84 13.20
CA ASP A 205 -0.10 10.53 13.60
C ASP A 205 -1.18 10.07 12.62
N ASN A 206 -0.82 9.13 11.76
CA ASN A 206 -1.68 8.59 10.71
C ASN A 206 -2.14 7.14 11.00
N ILE A 207 -2.12 6.70 12.27
CA ILE A 207 -2.61 5.37 12.66
C ILE A 207 -4.08 5.17 12.24
N GLU A 208 -4.96 6.11 12.57
CA GLU A 208 -6.38 6.04 12.22
C GLU A 208 -6.62 6.08 10.71
N ASP A 209 -5.80 6.83 9.99
CA ASP A 209 -5.85 6.87 8.52
C ASP A 209 -5.48 5.52 7.91
N ALA A 210 -4.49 4.83 8.47
CA ALA A 210 -4.07 3.50 8.06
C ALA A 210 -5.14 2.44 8.36
N ILE A 211 -5.79 2.52 9.53
CA ILE A 211 -6.93 1.67 9.91
C ILE A 211 -8.08 1.87 8.93
N ALA A 212 -8.43 3.11 8.63
CA ALA A 212 -9.49 3.43 7.67
C ALA A 212 -9.19 2.86 6.27
N LEU A 213 -7.95 2.99 5.80
CA LEU A 213 -7.54 2.46 4.50
C LEU A 213 -7.53 0.91 4.46
N VAL A 214 -7.15 0.25 5.55
CA VAL A 214 -7.23 -1.22 5.66
C VAL A 214 -8.67 -1.71 5.69
N ARG A 215 -9.56 -1.04 6.43
CA ARG A 215 -10.99 -1.36 6.44
C ARG A 215 -11.60 -1.21 5.06
N TYR A 216 -11.27 -0.11 4.37
CA TYR A 216 -11.67 0.13 2.99
C TYR A 216 -11.19 -0.98 2.05
N LEU A 217 -9.92 -1.37 2.13
CA LEU A 217 -9.40 -2.52 1.38
C LEU A 217 -10.17 -3.81 1.70
N ASN A 218 -10.46 -4.06 2.98
CA ASN A 218 -11.09 -5.30 3.43
C ASN A 218 -12.55 -5.44 3.00
N GLU A 219 -13.28 -4.36 2.73
CA GLU A 219 -14.61 -4.42 2.11
C GLU A 219 -14.57 -5.12 0.75
N TRP A 220 -13.45 -4.99 0.02
CA TRP A 220 -13.23 -5.64 -1.26
C TRP A 220 -12.66 -7.06 -1.12
N ILE A 221 -11.51 -7.22 -0.44
CA ILE A 221 -10.80 -8.51 -0.45
C ILE A 221 -11.22 -9.47 0.67
N ARG A 222 -11.84 -8.96 1.74
CA ARG A 222 -12.43 -9.74 2.85
C ARG A 222 -11.50 -10.80 3.45
N VAL A 223 -10.26 -10.39 3.75
CA VAL A 223 -9.23 -11.25 4.33
C VAL A 223 -9.12 -11.12 5.85
N LEU A 224 -9.54 -9.99 6.41
CA LEU A 224 -9.60 -9.77 7.85
C LEU A 224 -11.00 -10.11 8.39
N GLU A 225 -11.05 -10.76 9.55
CA GLU A 225 -12.30 -11.05 10.25
C GLU A 225 -12.98 -9.74 10.69
N THR A 226 -14.28 -9.62 10.39
CA THR A 226 -15.10 -8.45 10.73
C THR A 226 -15.87 -8.63 12.05
N SER A 227 -15.61 -9.72 12.77
CA SER A 227 -16.43 -10.19 13.89
C SER A 227 -15.93 -9.64 15.24
N GLY A 228 -16.47 -8.51 15.67
CA GLY A 228 -16.71 -8.20 17.09
C GLY A 228 -15.59 -7.60 17.95
N SER A 229 -14.32 -7.62 17.53
CA SER A 229 -13.28 -6.80 18.18
C SER A 229 -12.71 -5.79 17.19
N ASP A 230 -13.08 -4.53 17.37
CA ASP A 230 -12.64 -3.36 16.58
C ASP A 230 -11.11 -3.12 16.58
N ASN A 231 -10.33 -3.94 17.30
CA ASN A 231 -8.93 -3.70 17.56
C ASN A 231 -8.06 -4.52 16.61
N LEU A 232 -7.64 -3.89 15.51
CA LEU A 232 -6.51 -4.37 14.73
C LEU A 232 -5.27 -4.43 15.63
N LYS A 233 -4.54 -5.54 15.57
CA LYS A 233 -3.25 -5.70 16.24
C LYS A 233 -2.21 -4.81 15.56
N TYR A 234 -1.57 -3.94 16.34
CA TYR A 234 -0.44 -3.14 15.88
C TYR A 234 0.84 -3.98 15.91
N PRO A 235 1.76 -3.79 14.95
CA PRO A 235 3.06 -4.45 15.00
C PRO A 235 3.83 -3.99 16.25
N PRO A 236 4.64 -4.86 16.87
CA PRO A 236 5.49 -4.47 18.00
C PRO A 236 6.39 -3.25 17.71
N SER A 237 6.83 -3.05 16.47
CA SER A 237 7.62 -1.88 16.09
C SER A 237 6.94 -0.53 16.39
N TRP A 238 5.60 -0.49 16.43
CA TRP A 238 4.86 0.74 16.72
C TRP A 238 4.96 1.19 18.17
N LYS A 239 5.44 0.33 19.11
CA LYS A 239 5.75 0.75 20.49
C LYS A 239 6.72 1.93 20.57
N HIS A 240 7.54 2.10 19.54
CA HIS A 240 8.54 3.16 19.45
C HIS A 240 8.30 4.10 18.26
N LEU A 241 7.07 4.16 17.74
CA LEU A 241 6.73 5.03 16.60
C LEU A 241 7.05 6.51 16.87
N PHE A 242 6.85 6.94 18.13
CA PHE A 242 7.16 8.30 18.59
C PHE A 242 8.48 8.38 19.37
N GLY A 243 9.37 7.42 19.18
CA GLY A 243 10.65 7.32 19.89
C GLY A 243 10.55 6.60 21.24
N LYS A 244 11.63 6.66 22.01
CA LYS A 244 11.65 6.16 23.39
C LYS A 244 10.94 7.17 24.31
N PRO A 245 10.36 6.71 25.43
CA PRO A 245 9.90 7.62 26.46
C PRO A 245 11.01 8.61 26.83
N PRO A 246 10.70 9.89 27.09
CA PRO A 246 11.69 10.85 27.58
C PRO A 246 12.37 10.30 28.85
N SER A 247 13.65 10.61 29.02
CA SER A 247 14.36 10.22 30.25
C SER A 247 13.67 10.82 31.46
N GLN A 248 13.60 10.06 32.55
CA GLN A 248 12.99 10.54 33.80
C GLN A 248 13.69 11.79 34.33
N ASP A 249 14.98 11.99 33.98
CA ASP A 249 15.77 13.17 34.35
C ASP A 249 15.29 14.50 33.72
N ILE A 250 14.27 14.48 32.84
CA ILE A 250 13.68 15.68 32.22
C ILE A 250 12.49 16.23 33.05
N TYR A 251 11.98 15.47 34.03
CA TYR A 251 10.88 15.85 34.93
C TYR A 251 11.37 15.98 36.37
#